data_AF-A0A6H1U3D8-F1
#
_entry.id   AF-A0A6H1U3D8-F1
#
_cell.length_a   1.000
_cell.length_b   1.000
_cell.length_c   1.000
_cell.angle_alpha   90.00
_cell.angle_beta   90.00
_cell.angle_gamma   90.00
#
_symmetry.space_group_name_H-M   'P 1'
#
loop_
_entity.id
_entity.type
_entity.pdbx_description
1 polymer ?
#
loop_
_entity_poly.entity_id
_entity_poly.type
_entity_poly.pdbx_seq_one_letter_code
_entity_poly.pdbx_strand_id
1 'polypeptide(L)' 'MNLSELLSKFMQSVSEAAARIFRPSDDSYPESGVQPFEGEPYHGDGEER' A
#
# COMPACT_ATOMS: atom_id res chain seq x y z
N MET A 1 -15.25 8.90 -35.32
CA MET A 1 -14.78 7.98 -34.26
C MET A 1 -14.55 6.65 -34.94
N ASN A 2 -13.29 6.31 -35.15
CA ASN A 2 -12.91 5.18 -36.00
C ASN A 2 -12.63 3.95 -35.12
N LEU A 3 -12.81 2.75 -35.66
CA LEU A 3 -12.56 1.49 -34.93
C LEU A 3 -11.13 1.42 -34.38
N SER A 4 -10.16 2.00 -35.11
CA SER A 4 -8.77 2.13 -34.68
C SER A 4 -8.61 3.00 -33.42
N GLU A 5 -9.28 4.14 -33.35
CA GLU A 5 -9.23 5.02 -32.17
C GLU A 5 -9.84 4.34 -30.94
N LEU A 6 -10.91 3.58 -31.12
CA LEU A 6 -11.58 2.89 -30.03
C LEU A 6 -10.71 1.75 -29.48
N LEU A 7 -10.04 1.01 -30.38
CA LEU A 7 -9.07 -0.02 -30.00
C LEU A 7 -7.84 0.57 -29.29
N SER A 8 -7.29 1.69 -29.78
CA SER A 8 -6.16 2.36 -29.12
C SER A 8 -6.49 2.80 -27.69
N LYS A 9 -7.67 3.40 -27.49
CA LYS A 9 -8.14 3.81 -26.16
C LYS A 9 -8.34 2.62 -25.23
N PHE A 10 -8.90 1.53 -25.74
CA PHE A 10 -9.07 0.29 -24.97
C PHE A 10 -7.71 -0.30 -24.56
N MET A 11 -6.78 -0.45 -25.50
CA MET A 11 -5.44 -0.98 -25.23
C MET A 11 -4.67 -0.11 -24.24
N GLN A 12 -4.86 1.22 -24.29
CA GLN A 12 -4.28 2.14 -23.32
C GLN A 12 -4.83 1.93 -21.90
N SER A 13 -6.14 1.82 -21.72
CA SER A 13 -6.72 1.52 -20.40
C SER A 13 -6.29 0.14 -19.86
N VAL A 14 -6.22 -0.87 -20.72
CA VAL A 14 -5.79 -2.22 -20.32
C VAL A 14 -4.30 -2.22 -19.93
N SER A 15 -3.44 -1.52 -20.68
CA SER A 15 -2.01 -1.46 -20.39
C SER A 15 -1.71 -0.70 -19.10
N GLU A 16 -2.44 0.38 -18.80
CA GLU A 16 -2.33 1.11 -17.52
C GLU A 16 -2.75 0.24 -16.33
N ALA A 17 -3.87 -0.50 -16.45
CA ALA A 17 -4.31 -1.42 -15.42
C ALA A 17 -3.32 -2.57 -15.21
N ALA A 18 -2.81 -3.14 -16.30
CA ALA A 18 -1.77 -4.18 -16.25
C ALA A 18 -0.49 -3.65 -15.59
N ALA A 19 -0.05 -2.44 -15.94
CA ALA A 19 1.10 -1.80 -15.30
C ALA A 19 0.86 -1.58 -13.81
N ARG A 20 -0.36 -1.28 -13.36
CA ARG A 20 -0.66 -1.15 -11.93
C ARG A 20 -0.59 -2.48 -11.17
N ILE A 21 -1.08 -3.57 -11.77
CA ILE A 21 -1.14 -4.89 -11.13
C ILE A 21 0.22 -5.59 -11.15
N PHE A 22 0.94 -5.49 -12.27
CA PHE A 22 2.18 -6.22 -12.52
C PHE A 22 3.42 -5.32 -12.41
N ARG A 23 3.29 -4.10 -11.87
CA ARG A 23 4.46 -3.28 -11.57
C ARG A 23 5.33 -4.02 -10.56
N PRO A 24 6.66 -3.90 -10.66
CA PRO A 24 7.55 -4.33 -9.60
C PRO A 24 7.06 -3.77 -8.27
N SER A 25 7.05 -4.62 -7.25
CA SER A 25 6.65 -4.20 -5.92
C SER A 25 7.58 -3.07 -5.48
N ASP A 26 7.02 -1.90 -5.19
CA ASP A 26 7.74 -0.85 -4.47
C ASP A 26 7.66 -1.18 -2.97
N ASP A 27 8.09 -2.40 -2.63
CA ASP A 27 8.21 -2.87 -1.26
C ASP A 27 9.51 -2.32 -0.68
N SER A 28 9.61 -1.00 -0.63
CA SER A 28 10.63 -0.27 0.12
C SER A 28 10.23 -0.20 1.61
N TYR A 29 9.79 -1.34 2.15
CA TYR A 29 9.63 -1.48 3.59
C TYR A 29 11.02 -1.61 4.22
N PRO A 30 11.33 -0.87 5.29
CA PRO A 30 12.57 -1.08 6.01
C PRO A 30 12.66 -2.55 6.46
N GLU A 31 13.85 -3.16 6.36
CA GLU A 31 14.08 -4.58 6.72
C GLU A 31 13.62 -4.92 8.16
N SER A 32 13.46 -3.90 9.00
CA SER A 32 12.78 -3.97 10.28
C SER A 32 11.99 -2.69 10.54
N GLY A 33 10.76 -2.82 11.03
CA GLY A 33 10.07 -1.71 11.68
C GLY A 33 10.61 -1.56 13.09
N VAL A 34 10.87 -0.33 13.54
CA VAL A 34 10.97 -0.07 14.99
C VAL A 34 9.57 -0.29 15.57
N GLN A 35 9.42 -1.23 16.49
CA GLN A 35 8.16 -1.39 17.22
C GLN A 35 7.90 -0.06 17.94
N PRO A 36 6.83 0.68 17.60
CA PRO A 36 6.74 2.06 18.02
C PRO A 36 6.54 2.22 19.52
N PHE A 37 6.17 1.17 20.26
CA PHE A 37 6.15 1.16 21.72
C PHE A 37 6.38 -0.28 22.22
N GLU A 38 7.49 -0.56 22.90
CA GLU A 38 7.42 -1.52 24.01
C GLU A 38 6.51 -0.83 25.02
N GLY A 39 5.24 -1.24 25.09
CA GLY A 39 4.25 -0.57 25.93
C GLY A 39 4.81 -0.41 27.33
N GLU A 40 5.06 0.83 27.76
CA GLU A 40 5.46 1.13 29.13
C GLU A 40 4.49 0.39 30.05
N PRO A 41 4.97 -0.48 30.95
CA PRO A 41 4.10 -1.23 31.84
C PRO A 41 3.19 -0.24 32.56
N TYR A 42 1.87 -0.47 32.49
CA TYR A 42 0.91 0.34 33.23
C TYR A 42 1.31 0.32 34.71
N HIS A 43 1.87 1.43 35.20
CA HIS A 43 2.03 1.67 36.62
C HIS A 43 0.64 1.99 37.13
N GLY A 44 -0.06 0.95 37.58
CA GLY A 44 -1.26 1.09 38.38
C GLY A 44 -0.95 2.04 39.52
N ASP A 45 -1.46 3.25 39.40
CA ASP A 45 -1.65 4.17 40.49
C ASP A 45 -2.44 3.41 41.56
N GLY A 46 -1.75 3.08 42.65
CA GLY A 46 -2.36 2.51 43.83
C GLY A 46 -3.41 3.47 44.36
N GLU A 47 -4.65 3.33 43.91
CA GLU A 47 -5.81 3.67 44.71
C GLU A 47 -6.14 2.45 45.57
N GLU A 48 -5.49 2.38 46.74
CA GLU A 48 -6.15 1.81 47.91
C GLU A 48 -7.48 2.55 48.11
N ARG A 49 -8.59 1.88 47.86
CA ARG A 49 -9.90 2.18 48.45
C ARG A 49 -10.53 0.90 48.97
#